data_AF-A0A402AYX1-F1
#
_entry.id   AF-A0A402AYX1-F1
#
_cell.length_a   1.000
_cell.length_b   1.000
_cell.length_c   1.000
_cell.angle_alpha   90.00
_cell.angle_beta   90.00
_cell.angle_gamma   90.00
#
_symmetry.space_group_name_H-M   'P 1'
#
loop_
_entity.id
_entity.type
_entity.pdbx_description
1 polymer ?
#
loop_
_entity_poly.entity_id
_entity_poly.type
_entity_poly.pdbx_seq_one_letter_code
_entity_poly.pdbx_strand_id
1 'polypeptide(L)'
;MVSTTEGDDKPAKYPAMFAASQVMIINKIDLLPYVDYDLATVKRFALAVNPQLQMFELSCRTGEGLDAWCAWLQTVGRKIAHARSGV
;
A
#
# COMPACT_ATOMS: atom_id res chain seq x y z
N MET A 1 1.14 -4.85 -3.71
CA MET A 1 2.20 -4.36 -2.79
C MET A 1 3.45 -4.12 -3.61
N VAL A 2 4.25 -3.12 -3.24
CA VAL A 2 5.56 -2.83 -3.83
C VAL A 2 6.62 -2.75 -2.72
N SER A 3 7.88 -2.94 -3.09
CA SER A 3 9.04 -2.76 -2.21
C SER A 3 9.96 -1.68 -2.79
N THR A 4 10.58 -0.86 -1.94
CA THR A 4 11.51 0.21 -2.37
C THR A 4 12.68 -0.29 -3.21
N THR A 5 13.06 -1.56 -3.07
CA THR A 5 14.11 -2.22 -3.88
C THR A 5 13.71 -2.56 -5.32
N GLU A 6 12.45 -2.36 -5.72
CA GLU A 6 11.92 -2.83 -7.01
C GLU A 6 11.80 -1.72 -8.07
N GLY A 7 12.00 -0.46 -7.67
CA GLY A 7 11.75 0.74 -8.48
C GLY A 7 10.35 1.33 -8.27
N ASP A 8 10.22 2.65 -8.47
CA ASP A 8 9.00 3.44 -8.19
C ASP A 8 8.00 3.48 -9.37
N ASP A 9 8.30 2.81 -10.48
CA ASP A 9 7.50 2.79 -11.71
C ASP A 9 6.51 1.60 -11.81
N LYS A 10 6.47 0.73 -10.80
CA LYS A 10 5.62 -0.48 -10.79
C LYS A 10 4.15 -0.22 -11.07
N PRO A 11 3.49 0.82 -10.53
CA PRO A 11 2.08 1.06 -10.83
C PRO A 11 1.81 1.33 -12.31
N ALA A 12 2.73 2.03 -12.99
CA ALA A 12 2.64 2.27 -14.43
C ALA A 12 2.91 1.00 -15.25
N LYS A 13 3.82 0.12 -14.80
CA LYS A 13 4.16 -1.14 -15.48
C LYS A 13 3.09 -2.23 -15.36
N TYR A 14 2.35 -2.27 -14.25
CA TYR A 14 1.36 -3.32 -13.97
C TYR A 14 -0.04 -2.77 -13.64
N PRO A 15 -0.63 -1.90 -14.48
CA PRO A 15 -1.79 -1.08 -14.11
C PRO A 15 -3.01 -1.90 -13.68
N ALA A 16 -3.26 -3.05 -14.29
CA ALA A 16 -4.39 -3.92 -13.94
C ALA A 16 -4.37 -4.38 -12.47
N MET A 17 -3.19 -4.65 -11.92
CA MET A 17 -3.04 -5.07 -10.52
C MET A 17 -3.44 -3.95 -9.55
N PHE A 18 -3.04 -2.71 -9.84
CA PHE A 18 -3.32 -1.55 -8.99
C PHE A 18 -4.75 -1.04 -9.17
N ALA A 19 -5.31 -1.14 -10.38
CA ALA A 19 -6.70 -0.81 -10.66
C ALA A 19 -7.68 -1.69 -9.87
N ALA A 20 -7.39 -2.99 -9.73
CA ALA A 20 -8.23 -3.92 -8.98
C ALA A 20 -8.04 -3.89 -7.46
N SER A 21 -7.01 -3.17 -6.97
CA SER A 21 -6.65 -3.14 -5.56
C SER A 21 -7.39 -2.03 -4.80
N GLN A 22 -7.82 -2.31 -3.57
CA GLN A 22 -8.35 -1.28 -2.65
C GLN A 22 -7.22 -0.60 -1.87
N VAL A 23 -6.13 -1.34 -1.62
CA VAL A 23 -4.97 -0.87 -0.86
C VAL A 23 -3.67 -1.23 -1.57
N MET A 24 -2.70 -0.32 -1.53
CA MET A 24 -1.31 -0.58 -1.85
C MET A 24 -0.43 -0.41 -0.61
N ILE A 25 0.42 -1.40 -0.33
CA ILE A 25 1.49 -1.29 0.66
C ILE A 25 2.80 -0.97 -0.06
N ILE A 26 3.53 0.02 0.44
CA ILE A 26 4.91 0.37 0.07
C ILE A 26 5.80 -0.06 1.24
N ASN A 27 6.46 -1.21 1.09
CA ASN A 27 7.30 -1.79 2.15
C ASN A 27 8.78 -1.41 1.97
N LYS A 28 9.55 -1.58 3.04
CA LYS A 28 11.00 -1.34 3.13
C LYS A 28 11.39 0.15 3.05
N ILE A 29 10.58 1.02 3.64
CA ILE A 29 10.89 2.48 3.69
C ILE A 29 12.18 2.79 4.46
N ASP A 30 12.61 1.89 5.34
CA ASP A 30 13.90 1.93 6.02
C ASP A 30 15.10 1.84 5.07
N LEU A 31 14.88 1.48 3.81
CA LEU A 31 15.92 1.44 2.78
C LEU A 31 16.02 2.70 1.93
N LEU A 32 15.11 3.68 2.07
CA LEU A 32 15.08 4.90 1.26
C LEU A 32 16.42 5.67 1.23
N PRO A 33 17.23 5.73 2.32
CA PRO A 33 18.55 6.38 2.25
C PRO A 33 19.58 5.66 1.36
N TYR A 34 19.30 4.42 0.93
CA TYR A 34 20.26 3.54 0.25
C TYR A 34 19.82 3.13 -1.17
N VAL A 35 18.61 3.51 -1.58
CA VAL A 35 18.07 3.16 -2.90
C VAL A 35 17.54 4.41 -3.61
N ASP A 36 17.65 4.41 -4.93
CA ASP A 36 17.03 5.45 -5.76
C ASP A 36 15.54 5.13 -5.92
N TYR A 37 14.73 5.69 -5.03
CA TYR A 37 13.29 5.47 -4.99
C TYR A 37 12.57 6.73 -4.52
N ASP A 38 11.67 7.27 -5.35
CA ASP A 38 10.87 8.42 -4.99
C ASP A 38 9.44 8.01 -4.58
N LEU A 39 9.12 8.19 -3.29
CA LEU A 39 7.80 7.96 -2.74
C LEU A 39 6.72 8.80 -3.44
N ALA A 40 7.03 10.03 -3.86
CA ALA A 40 6.07 10.88 -4.54
C ALA A 40 5.73 10.34 -5.93
N THR A 41 6.74 9.84 -6.65
CA THR A 41 6.57 9.26 -7.99
C THR A 41 5.74 7.99 -7.98
N VAL A 42 6.02 7.02 -7.09
CA VAL A 42 5.19 5.80 -7.02
C VAL A 42 3.73 6.12 -6.66
N LYS A 43 3.51 7.04 -5.72
CA LYS A 43 2.16 7.46 -5.31
C LYS A 43 1.41 8.13 -6.47
N ARG A 44 2.08 9.00 -7.23
CA ARG A 44 1.50 9.65 -8.42
C ARG A 44 1.10 8.63 -9.47
N PHE A 45 1.96 7.66 -9.79
CA PHE A 45 1.61 6.61 -10.76
C PHE A 45 0.46 5.73 -10.25
N ALA A 46 0.47 5.37 -8.97
CA ALA A 46 -0.59 4.56 -8.38
C ALA A 46 -1.96 5.28 -8.41
N LEU A 47 -2.00 6.58 -8.06
CA LEU A 47 -3.23 7.38 -8.13
C LEU A 47 -3.70 7.67 -9.56
N ALA A 48 -2.78 7.77 -10.52
CA ALA A 48 -3.13 7.88 -11.94
C ALA A 48 -3.85 6.62 -12.45
N VAL A 49 -3.50 5.45 -11.92
CA VAL A 49 -4.17 4.18 -12.24
C VAL A 49 -5.45 3.99 -11.45
N ASN A 50 -5.44 4.31 -10.15
CA ASN A 50 -6.58 4.17 -9.26
C ASN A 50 -6.67 5.35 -8.28
N PRO A 51 -7.53 6.35 -8.57
CA PRO A 51 -7.68 7.54 -7.72
C PRO A 51 -8.22 7.26 -6.32
N GLN A 52 -8.79 6.07 -6.08
CA GLN A 52 -9.34 5.67 -4.79
C GLN A 52 -8.39 4.77 -3.99
N LEU A 53 -7.19 4.51 -4.51
CA LEU A 53 -6.25 3.59 -3.88
C LEU A 53 -5.74 4.15 -2.55
N GLN A 54 -6.07 3.47 -1.46
CA GLN A 54 -5.50 3.78 -0.16
C GLN A 54 -4.08 3.22 -0.07
N MET A 55 -3.16 3.94 0.58
CA MET A 55 -1.75 3.57 0.60
C MET A 55 -1.21 3.53 2.03
N PHE A 56 -0.31 2.59 2.30
CA PHE A 56 0.44 2.50 3.54
C PHE A 56 1.93 2.40 3.25
N GLU A 57 2.71 3.28 3.86
CA GLU A 57 4.17 3.22 3.91
C GLU A 57 4.58 2.53 5.20
N LEU A 58 5.40 1.49 5.08
CA LEU A 58 5.84 0.75 6.25
C LEU A 58 7.20 0.06 6.04
N SER A 59 7.77 -0.35 7.16
CA SER A 59 8.89 -1.28 7.19
C SER A 59 8.55 -2.45 8.09
N CYS A 60 8.49 -3.65 7.51
CA CYS A 60 8.40 -4.87 8.32
C CYS A 60 9.68 -5.13 9.14
N ARG A 61 10.80 -4.45 8.83
CA ARG A 61 12.08 -4.60 9.56
C ARG A 61 12.10 -3.74 10.82
N THR A 62 11.72 -2.47 10.73
CA THR A 62 11.75 -1.54 11.87
C THR A 62 10.42 -1.50 12.62
N GLY A 63 9.34 -1.95 12.01
CA GLY A 63 7.98 -1.87 12.53
C GLY A 63 7.27 -0.56 12.22
N GLU A 64 7.97 0.41 11.61
CA GLU A 64 7.37 1.68 11.21
C GLU A 64 6.15 1.46 10.30
N GLY A 65 5.04 2.13 10.60
CA GLY A 65 3.80 2.07 9.81
C GLY A 65 2.94 0.81 9.99
N LEU A 66 3.44 -0.25 10.66
CA LEU A 66 2.66 -1.48 10.88
C LEU A 66 1.41 -1.24 11.72
N ASP A 67 1.47 -0.39 12.74
CA ASP A 67 0.32 -0.11 13.61
C ASP A 67 -0.84 0.51 12.83
N ALA A 68 -0.54 1.49 11.97
CA ALA A 68 -1.56 2.13 11.12
C ALA A 68 -2.18 1.12 10.14
N TRP A 69 -1.36 0.28 9.53
CA TRP A 69 -1.81 -0.80 8.65
C TRP A 69 -2.71 -1.81 9.38
N CYS A 70 -2.27 -2.30 10.54
CA CYS A 70 -3.01 -3.24 11.37
C CYS A 70 -4.33 -2.65 11.87
N ALA A 71 -4.33 -1.38 12.30
CA ALA A 71 -5.54 -0.69 12.72
C ALA A 71 -6.58 -0.62 11.60
N TRP A 72 -6.13 -0.34 10.37
CA TRP A 72 -7.01 -0.37 9.20
C TRP A 72 -7.58 -1.76 8.94
N LEU A 73 -6.74 -2.81 8.96
CA LEU A 73 -7.19 -4.19 8.78
C LEU A 73 -8.29 -4.56 9.79
N GLN A 74 -8.14 -4.17 11.06
CA GLN A 74 -9.16 -4.40 12.07
C GLN A 74 -10.48 -3.69 11.73
N THR A 75 -10.43 -2.48 11.14
CA THR A 75 -11.64 -1.77 10.71
C THR A 75 -12.38 -2.53 9.60
N VAL A 76 -11.63 -3.09 8.65
CA VAL A 76 -12.18 -3.89 7.54
C VAL A 76 -12.73 -5.21 8.06
N GLY A 77 -11.99 -5.89 8.94
CA GLY A 77 -12.43 -7.14 9.59
C GLY A 77 -13.76 -6.97 10.34
N ARG A 78 -13.93 -5.86 11.08
CA ARG A 78 -15.20 -5.53 11.76
C ARG A 78 -16.35 -5.31 10.78
N LYS A 79 -16.12 -4.59 9.67
CA LYS A 79 -17.14 -4.36 8.63
C LYS A 79 -17.61 -5.68 8.02
N ILE A 80 -16.67 -6.58 7.72
CA ILE A 80 -16.98 -7.91 7.17
C ILE A 80 -17.76 -8.75 8.19
N ALA A 81 -17.35 -8.76 9.46
CA ALA A 81 -18.05 -9.49 10.51
C ALA A 81 -19.51 -9.00 10.65
N HIS A 82 -19.71 -7.68 10.71
CA HIS A 82 -21.06 -7.10 10.82
C HIS A 82 -21.94 -7.40 9.60
N ALA A 83 -21.39 -7.36 8.39
CA ALA A 83 -22.14 -7.72 7.17
C ALA A 83 -22.57 -9.20 7.13
N ARG A 84 -21.88 -10.09 7.85
CA ARG A 84 -22.19 -11.53 7.91
C ARG A 84 -23.17 -11.90 9.03
N SER A 85 -23.33 -11.04 10.04
CA SER A 85 -24.24 -11.24 11.17
C SER A 85 -25.68 -10.77 10.91
N GLY A 86 -25.94 -10.17 9.74
CA GLY A 86 -27.25 -9.63 9.34
C GLY A 86 -28.14 -10.61 8.56
N VAL A 87 -27.96 -11.93 8.74
CA VAL A 87 -28.85 -12.99 8.22
C VAL A 87 -29.56 -13.65 9.39
#